data_AF-A0A527PTJ9-F1
#
_entry.id   AF-A0A527PTJ9-F1
#
_cell.length_a   1.000
_cell.length_b   1.000
_cell.length_c   1.000
_cell.angle_alpha   90.00
_cell.angle_beta   90.00
_cell.angle_gamma   90.00
#
_symmetry.space_group_name_H-M   'P 1'
#
loop_
_entity.id
_entity.type
_entity.pdbx_description
1 polymer ?
#
loop_
_entity_poly.entity_id
_entity_poly.type
_entity_poly.pdbx_seq_one_letter_code
_entity_poly.pdbx_strand_id
1 'polypeptide(L)'
;MKFGPVPIDDAEGAVLAHATTAGDRRFRKAHRLSGDDVAALKAAGVREVVAAVLSSDDLGEDAAAAKIAAGMSHRNIEVKPAATGRVNLHAETAGVFTVDAKMIDAINAVDPAITIATLAQHAPVETGQMVATVKIIPFAVAAGLVDAVIEICGGGEIFAVNAYKPVNVGVIQTMLPGVKPSVLDKTLRVTEARLARSGGRLTAERRTPHEVAPVAEAAAALARDNDMVVIFGASAMSDFADVVPAAIERAGGSIVRAGMPVDPGNLLVLGTLAGKRVIGAPGCARSPKENGFDWVLDRLIAGLDVTARDIAGMGVGGLLMEIPTRPQPREPLPAPQSARSGPRVDIVLLAAGRSSRMGGPNKLLALFDGKPLVRRTAERALGSKAASTIVVTGHQRERVRSALSGLKVTLADNPDFADGLASSLKAGIARVAPDAAGAMIVLGDMPGVSSHDLDSLIDAFRRSSGRAVVRAAHLGKRGNPVLLPRSLFSAVAHLEGDTGARHLVEAEGLDVVDVEIGQSASIDVDTREALEGAGGVLQD
;
A
#
# COMPACT_ATOMS: atom_id res chain seq x y z
N MET A 1 17.28 39.81 -2.70
CA MET A 1 18.58 39.09 -2.76
C MET A 1 19.07 38.98 -4.21
N LYS A 2 20.38 39.10 -4.45
CA LYS A 2 21.01 38.84 -5.77
C LYS A 2 21.74 37.50 -5.73
N PHE A 3 21.43 36.60 -6.65
CA PHE A 3 22.08 35.29 -6.77
C PHE A 3 22.90 35.23 -8.05
N GLY A 4 24.14 34.76 -7.96
CA GLY A 4 24.98 34.58 -9.13
C GLY A 4 26.47 34.57 -8.79
N PRO A 5 27.32 34.73 -9.80
CA PRO A 5 28.75 34.91 -9.58
C PRO A 5 29.03 36.24 -8.88
N VAL A 6 29.87 36.20 -7.85
CA VAL A 6 30.29 37.34 -7.02
C VAL A 6 31.81 37.37 -6.99
N PRO A 7 32.46 38.48 -7.40
CA PRO A 7 33.90 38.66 -7.25
C PRO A 7 34.30 38.44 -5.79
N ILE A 8 35.42 37.74 -5.54
CA ILE A 8 35.81 37.38 -4.18
C ILE A 8 36.02 38.61 -3.29
N ASP A 9 36.44 39.72 -3.88
CA ASP A 9 36.66 41.00 -3.19
C ASP A 9 35.35 41.64 -2.67
N ASP A 10 34.20 41.27 -3.24
CA ASP A 10 32.87 41.75 -2.87
C ASP A 10 32.05 40.66 -2.13
N ALA A 11 32.66 39.52 -1.81
CA ALA A 11 31.93 38.33 -1.34
C ALA A 11 31.74 38.27 0.18
N GLU A 12 32.28 39.21 0.95
CA GLU A 12 32.09 39.24 2.40
C GLU A 12 30.60 39.37 2.76
N GLY A 13 30.10 38.52 3.64
CA GLY A 13 28.70 38.43 4.01
C GLY A 13 27.80 37.70 2.99
N ALA A 14 28.31 37.32 1.81
CA ALA A 14 27.57 36.53 0.83
C ALA A 14 27.43 35.06 1.30
N VAL A 15 26.33 34.41 0.89
CA VAL A 15 26.01 33.02 1.24
C VAL A 15 26.35 32.10 0.07
N LEU A 16 27.29 31.17 0.27
CA LEU A 16 27.76 30.27 -0.78
C LEU A 16 26.66 29.35 -1.32
N ALA A 17 26.48 29.32 -2.64
CA ALA A 17 25.54 28.44 -3.32
C ALA A 17 26.01 26.97 -3.35
N HIS A 18 27.32 26.77 -3.35
CA HIS A 18 27.97 25.47 -3.45
C HIS A 18 29.07 25.34 -2.38
N ALA A 19 29.38 24.10 -2.00
CA ALA A 19 30.56 23.84 -1.20
C ALA A 19 31.80 24.26 -1.99
N THR A 20 32.67 25.06 -1.39
CA THR A 20 33.84 25.65 -2.04
C THR A 20 35.09 25.31 -1.23
N THR A 21 36.22 25.10 -1.89
CA THR A 21 37.49 24.73 -1.24
C THR A 21 38.53 25.83 -1.41
N ALA A 22 39.29 26.13 -0.36
CA ALA A 22 40.44 27.02 -0.37
C ALA A 22 41.65 26.27 0.20
N GLY A 23 42.52 25.76 -0.68
CA GLY A 23 43.59 24.84 -0.26
C GLY A 23 43.00 23.62 0.46
N ASP A 24 43.46 23.37 1.69
CA ASP A 24 42.98 22.25 2.52
C ASP A 24 41.65 22.53 3.25
N ARG A 25 41.16 23.78 3.23
CA ARG A 25 39.94 24.17 3.94
C ARG A 25 38.71 24.02 3.03
N ARG A 26 37.67 23.35 3.52
CA ARG A 26 36.38 23.18 2.81
C ARG A 26 35.27 23.99 3.48
N PHE A 27 34.65 24.87 2.71
CA PHE A 27 33.44 25.60 3.06
C PHE A 27 32.21 24.82 2.62
N ARG A 28 31.21 24.72 3.48
CA ARG A 28 29.95 24.03 3.16
C ARG A 28 29.04 24.94 2.34
N LYS A 29 28.10 24.34 1.60
CA LYS A 29 26.99 25.07 1.00
C LYS A 29 26.22 25.82 2.10
N ALA A 30 25.66 26.99 1.78
CA ALA A 30 24.96 27.88 2.70
C ALA A 30 25.85 28.54 3.77
N HIS A 31 27.19 28.39 3.67
CA HIS A 31 28.12 29.11 4.54
C HIS A 31 28.12 30.60 4.21
N ARG A 32 27.92 31.44 5.22
CA ARG A 32 28.04 32.90 5.10
C ARG A 32 29.51 33.28 5.25
N LEU A 33 30.08 33.90 4.23
CA LEU A 33 31.50 34.25 4.21
C LEU A 33 31.81 35.37 5.19
N SER A 34 32.78 35.14 6.09
CA SER A 34 33.43 36.19 6.89
C SER A 34 34.60 36.81 6.13
N GLY A 35 35.11 37.96 6.58
CA GLY A 35 36.33 38.56 6.03
C GLY A 35 37.53 37.59 6.03
N ASP A 36 37.67 36.75 7.06
CA ASP A 36 38.72 35.71 7.12
C ASP A 36 38.52 34.61 6.08
N ASP A 37 37.26 34.23 5.81
CA ASP A 37 36.94 33.24 4.79
C ASP A 37 37.26 33.78 3.39
N VAL A 38 36.94 35.05 3.14
CA VAL A 38 37.28 35.77 1.90
C VAL A 38 38.79 35.84 1.71
N ALA A 39 39.53 36.23 2.75
CA ALA A 39 41.00 36.28 2.69
C ALA A 39 41.62 34.91 2.39
N ALA A 40 41.11 33.84 3.01
CA ALA A 40 41.57 32.47 2.76
C ALA A 40 41.27 32.00 1.32
N LEU A 41 40.06 32.27 0.83
CA LEU A 41 39.68 31.97 -0.56
C LEU A 41 40.54 32.73 -1.57
N LYS A 42 40.81 34.01 -1.30
CA LYS A 42 41.68 34.86 -2.12
C LYS A 42 43.12 34.36 -2.13
N ALA A 43 43.67 33.97 -0.98
CA ALA A 43 45.01 33.37 -0.87
C ALA A 43 45.13 32.04 -1.62
N ALA A 44 44.04 31.27 -1.69
CA ALA A 44 43.95 30.04 -2.46
C ALA A 44 43.72 30.26 -3.98
N GLY A 45 43.69 31.52 -4.44
CA GLY A 45 43.55 31.88 -5.85
C GLY A 45 42.10 31.87 -6.37
N VAL A 46 41.10 31.75 -5.50
CA VAL A 46 39.69 31.87 -5.89
C VAL A 46 39.40 33.33 -6.20
N ARG A 47 38.92 33.61 -7.42
CA ARG A 47 38.61 34.98 -7.88
C ARG A 47 37.14 35.34 -7.81
N GLU A 48 36.28 34.33 -7.84
CA GLU A 48 34.83 34.47 -7.90
C GLU A 48 34.18 33.26 -7.23
N VAL A 49 33.04 33.47 -6.61
CA VAL A 49 32.19 32.41 -6.04
C VAL A 49 30.75 32.58 -6.50
N VAL A 50 30.01 31.48 -6.65
CA VAL A 50 28.56 31.57 -6.85
C VAL A 50 27.90 31.69 -5.47
N ALA A 51 27.27 32.82 -5.21
CA ALA A 51 26.72 33.15 -3.90
C ALA A 51 25.44 34.00 -3.98
N ALA A 52 24.73 34.05 -2.87
CA ALA A 52 23.62 34.96 -2.64
C ALA A 52 24.08 36.17 -1.81
N VAL A 53 23.86 37.37 -2.33
CA VAL A 53 24.09 38.64 -1.65
C VAL A 53 22.73 39.20 -1.20
N LEU A 54 22.56 39.31 0.12
CA LEU A 54 21.32 39.78 0.74
C LEU A 54 21.28 41.31 0.75
N SER A 55 20.09 41.87 0.52
CA SER A 55 19.73 43.27 0.77
C SER A 55 19.44 43.50 2.26
N SER A 56 19.42 44.76 2.71
CA SER A 56 18.98 45.13 4.07
C SER A 56 17.55 44.71 4.38
N ASP A 57 16.71 44.66 3.35
CA ASP A 57 15.28 44.36 3.46
C ASP A 57 14.97 42.88 3.22
N ASP A 58 16.00 42.04 3.01
CA ASP A 58 15.84 40.60 2.89
C ASP A 58 15.87 39.93 4.26
N LEU A 59 14.97 38.97 4.47
CA LEU A 59 15.00 38.04 5.60
C LEU A 59 15.68 36.75 5.15
N GLY A 60 16.66 36.28 5.94
CA GLY A 60 17.28 34.97 5.75
C GLY A 60 16.25 33.84 5.82
N GLU A 61 16.50 32.74 5.11
CA GLU A 61 15.54 31.65 4.90
C GLU A 61 14.89 31.10 6.19
N ASP A 62 15.67 30.89 7.25
CA ASP A 62 15.17 30.38 8.52
C ASP A 62 14.33 31.41 9.28
N ALA A 63 14.75 32.68 9.24
CA ALA A 63 14.00 33.77 9.86
C ALA A 63 12.66 34.01 9.15
N ALA A 64 12.66 33.96 7.82
CA ALA A 64 11.44 34.07 7.02
C ALA A 64 10.49 32.89 7.28
N ALA A 65 10.99 31.65 7.24
CA ALA A 65 10.18 30.45 7.51
C ALA A 65 9.58 30.47 8.93
N ALA A 66 10.39 30.83 9.93
CA ALA A 66 9.94 30.94 11.33
C ALA A 66 8.87 32.03 11.50
N LYS A 67 9.05 33.20 10.87
CA LYS A 67 8.10 34.31 10.96
C LYS A 67 6.75 33.96 10.32
N ILE A 68 6.77 33.30 9.16
CA ILE A 68 5.56 32.80 8.50
C ILE A 68 4.85 31.78 9.38
N ALA A 69 5.56 30.75 9.86
CA ALA A 69 4.96 29.70 10.67
C ALA A 69 4.36 30.23 11.98
N ALA A 70 5.00 31.23 12.61
CA ALA A 70 4.47 31.89 13.80
C ALA A 70 3.20 32.72 13.54
N GLY A 71 2.99 33.18 12.30
CA GLY A 71 1.77 33.87 11.88
C GLY A 71 0.60 32.94 11.56
N MET A 72 0.84 31.63 11.43
CA MET A 72 -0.20 30.66 11.08
C MET A 72 -1.07 30.30 12.27
N SER A 73 -2.40 30.39 12.11
CA SER A 73 -3.34 29.87 13.10
C SER A 73 -3.59 28.39 12.85
N HIS A 74 -3.41 27.57 13.89
CA HIS A 74 -3.61 26.12 13.81
C HIS A 74 -4.06 25.50 15.13
N ARG A 75 -4.64 24.29 15.08
CA ARG A 75 -5.08 23.53 16.26
C ARG A 75 -4.52 22.11 16.29
N ASN A 76 -4.06 21.67 17.46
CA ASN A 76 -3.46 20.35 17.73
C ASN A 76 -2.26 20.03 16.83
N ILE A 77 -1.42 21.04 16.58
CA ILE A 77 -0.27 20.97 15.68
C ILE A 77 0.93 21.63 16.38
N GLU A 78 2.05 20.93 16.38
CA GLU A 78 3.33 21.40 16.89
C GLU A 78 4.17 21.96 15.74
N VAL A 79 4.66 23.19 15.90
CA VAL A 79 5.58 23.85 14.97
C VAL A 79 7.02 23.56 15.37
N LYS A 80 7.78 22.90 14.51
CA LYS A 80 9.21 22.63 14.76
C LYS A 80 10.07 23.88 14.47
N PRO A 81 11.26 24.01 15.09
CA PRO A 81 12.18 25.10 14.79
C PRO A 81 12.55 25.17 13.30
N ALA A 82 12.76 26.39 12.79
CA ALA A 82 13.24 26.59 11.43
C ALA A 82 14.67 26.06 11.26
N ALA A 83 14.90 25.35 10.15
CA ALA A 83 16.22 24.93 9.74
C ALA A 83 16.30 24.77 8.22
N THR A 84 17.35 25.27 7.60
CA THR A 84 17.59 25.19 6.14
C THR A 84 16.40 25.71 5.31
N GLY A 85 15.83 26.83 5.74
CA GLY A 85 14.68 27.49 5.14
C GLY A 85 13.37 26.72 5.29
N ARG A 86 13.28 25.76 6.23
CA ARG A 86 12.11 24.90 6.40
C ARG A 86 11.59 24.92 7.82
N VAL A 87 10.26 24.92 7.95
CA VAL A 87 9.55 24.66 9.21
C VAL A 87 8.56 23.52 8.98
N ASN A 88 8.68 22.45 9.76
CA ASN A 88 7.77 21.30 9.69
C ASN A 88 6.74 21.37 10.80
N LEU A 89 5.48 21.12 10.45
CA LEU A 89 4.34 21.10 11.35
C LEU A 89 3.89 19.66 11.56
N HIS A 90 3.81 19.21 12.81
CA HIS A 90 3.47 17.83 13.16
C HIS A 90 2.19 17.76 13.99
N ALA A 91 1.41 16.70 13.80
CA ALA A 91 0.21 16.47 14.59
C ALA A 91 0.56 16.19 16.07
N GLU A 92 -0.10 16.86 17.01
CA GLU A 92 0.05 16.58 18.45
C GLU A 92 -0.83 15.41 18.91
N THR A 93 -1.81 15.04 18.08
CA THR A 93 -2.82 14.02 18.38
C THR A 93 -3.20 13.26 17.12
N ALA A 94 -3.71 12.04 17.28
CA ALA A 94 -4.29 11.29 16.18
C ALA A 94 -5.71 11.79 15.87
N GLY A 95 -6.07 11.86 14.60
CA GLY A 95 -7.33 12.48 14.18
C GLY A 95 -7.51 12.61 12.68
N VAL A 96 -8.28 13.61 12.28
CA VAL A 96 -8.53 13.97 10.86
C VAL A 96 -8.02 15.38 10.59
N PHE A 97 -7.13 15.50 9.60
CA PHE A 97 -6.56 16.78 9.17
C PHE A 97 -7.57 17.61 8.38
N THR A 98 -7.66 18.90 8.65
CA THR A 98 -8.43 19.88 7.87
C THR A 98 -7.56 21.08 7.54
N VAL A 99 -7.75 21.64 6.35
CA VAL A 99 -7.00 22.76 5.78
C VAL A 99 -7.93 23.70 5.01
N ASP A 100 -7.71 25.00 5.12
CA ASP A 100 -8.27 25.98 4.19
C ASP A 100 -7.44 26.00 2.90
N ALA A 101 -7.89 25.25 1.91
CA ALA A 101 -7.23 25.16 0.61
C ALA A 101 -7.11 26.53 -0.09
N LYS A 102 -8.11 27.42 0.06
CA LYS A 102 -8.07 28.75 -0.59
C LYS A 102 -6.98 29.61 0.03
N MET A 103 -6.80 29.53 1.34
CA MET A 103 -5.74 30.25 2.03
C MET A 103 -4.37 29.72 1.61
N ILE A 104 -4.21 28.41 1.49
CA ILE A 104 -2.96 27.80 1.01
C ILE A 104 -2.63 28.21 -0.42
N ASP A 105 -3.61 28.16 -1.31
CA ASP A 105 -3.45 28.60 -2.70
C ASP A 105 -3.09 30.09 -2.76
N ALA A 106 -3.73 30.93 -1.94
CA ALA A 106 -3.42 32.36 -1.87
C ALA A 106 -2.00 32.62 -1.38
N ILE A 107 -1.52 31.91 -0.35
CA ILE A 107 -0.14 32.05 0.13
C ILE A 107 0.86 31.61 -0.94
N ASN A 108 0.66 30.44 -1.54
CA ASN A 108 1.54 29.91 -2.58
C ASN A 108 1.55 30.77 -3.85
N ALA A 109 0.51 31.58 -4.07
CA ALA A 109 0.43 32.52 -5.19
C ALA A 109 1.18 33.84 -4.96
N VAL A 110 1.60 34.15 -3.73
CA VAL A 110 2.31 35.41 -3.41
C VAL A 110 3.63 35.49 -4.17
N ASP A 111 4.50 34.47 -4.02
CA ASP A 111 5.78 34.38 -4.72
C ASP A 111 6.30 32.94 -4.69
N PRO A 112 6.85 32.39 -5.79
CA PRO A 112 7.37 31.02 -5.84
C PRO A 112 8.53 30.75 -4.86
N ALA A 113 9.17 31.78 -4.30
CA ALA A 113 10.20 31.61 -3.28
C ALA A 113 9.65 31.11 -1.93
N ILE A 114 8.36 31.31 -1.66
CA ILE A 114 7.67 30.91 -0.42
C ILE A 114 6.66 29.82 -0.77
N THR A 115 6.81 28.65 -0.18
CA THR A 115 5.92 27.51 -0.46
C THR A 115 5.41 26.89 0.83
N ILE A 116 4.15 26.47 0.82
CA ILE A 116 3.52 25.66 1.85
C ILE A 116 2.92 24.43 1.19
N ALA A 117 3.26 23.26 1.72
CA ALA A 117 2.65 22.00 1.34
C ALA A 117 1.98 21.34 2.55
N THR A 118 0.84 20.69 2.33
CA THR A 118 0.05 20.03 3.39
C THR A 118 -0.36 18.62 2.98
N LEU A 119 -0.82 17.82 3.95
CA LEU A 119 -1.62 16.64 3.64
C LEU A 119 -2.95 17.04 2.95
N ALA A 120 -3.60 16.06 2.34
CA ALA A 120 -4.91 16.25 1.73
C ALA A 120 -5.99 16.57 2.78
N GLN A 121 -6.99 17.34 2.37
CA GLN A 121 -8.17 17.61 3.19
C GLN A 121 -8.83 16.32 3.68
N HIS A 122 -9.11 16.23 4.98
CA HIS A 122 -9.67 15.07 5.68
C HIS A 122 -8.77 13.82 5.74
N ALA A 123 -7.46 13.95 5.51
CA ALA A 123 -6.55 12.82 5.70
C ALA A 123 -6.55 12.33 7.16
N PRO A 124 -6.62 11.00 7.42
CA PRO A 124 -6.38 10.46 8.75
C PRO A 124 -4.91 10.68 9.13
N VAL A 125 -4.68 11.06 10.38
CA VAL A 125 -3.35 11.38 10.90
C VAL A 125 -3.06 10.68 12.22
N GLU A 126 -1.80 10.28 12.37
CA GLU A 126 -1.25 9.73 13.61
C GLU A 126 -0.51 10.81 14.41
N THR A 127 -0.43 10.64 15.73
CA THR A 127 0.36 11.53 16.59
C THR A 127 1.81 11.56 16.14
N GLY A 128 2.37 12.76 15.98
CA GLY A 128 3.75 12.98 15.53
C GLY A 128 3.92 12.93 14.01
N GLN A 129 2.88 12.65 13.23
CA GLN A 129 2.96 12.70 11.77
C GLN A 129 3.13 14.14 11.27
N MET A 130 3.99 14.37 10.29
CA MET A 130 4.12 15.67 9.63
C MET A 130 2.88 15.94 8.77
N VAL A 131 2.19 17.06 9.02
CA VAL A 131 0.93 17.42 8.34
C VAL A 131 1.08 18.59 7.38
N ALA A 132 2.07 19.45 7.60
CA ALA A 132 2.39 20.56 6.72
C ALA A 132 3.88 20.96 6.82
N THR A 133 4.38 21.66 5.82
CA THR A 133 5.73 22.23 5.83
C THR A 133 5.75 23.58 5.13
N VAL A 134 6.41 24.56 5.75
CA VAL A 134 6.77 25.84 5.12
C VAL A 134 8.17 25.71 4.57
N LYS A 135 8.40 26.14 3.33
CA LYS A 135 9.70 26.14 2.69
C LYS A 135 9.97 27.47 2.00
N ILE A 136 11.01 28.13 2.45
CA ILE A 136 11.71 29.20 1.75
C ILE A 136 12.75 28.53 0.85
N ILE A 137 12.61 28.71 -0.47
CA ILE A 137 13.45 28.06 -1.48
C ILE A 137 14.82 28.74 -1.61
N PRO A 138 14.92 30.07 -1.79
CA PRO A 138 16.21 30.76 -1.82
C PRO A 138 16.77 30.97 -0.40
N PHE A 139 18.04 31.35 -0.31
CA PHE A 139 18.70 31.65 0.99
C PHE A 139 18.09 32.85 1.74
N ALA A 140 17.31 33.68 1.06
CA ALA A 140 16.60 34.81 1.63
C ALA A 140 15.46 35.28 0.72
N VAL A 141 14.47 35.93 1.31
CA VAL A 141 13.31 36.54 0.61
C VAL A 141 13.09 37.96 1.12
N ALA A 142 12.49 38.82 0.30
CA ALA A 142 12.17 40.19 0.70
C ALA A 142 11.16 40.19 1.87
N ALA A 143 11.40 41.03 2.88
CA ALA A 143 10.55 41.11 4.08
C ALA A 143 9.08 41.41 3.73
N GLY A 144 8.83 42.26 2.73
CA GLY A 144 7.48 42.59 2.28
C GLY A 144 6.68 41.39 1.73
N LEU A 145 7.35 40.38 1.14
CA LEU A 145 6.68 39.15 0.71
C LEU A 145 6.25 38.32 1.91
N VAL A 146 7.09 38.24 2.94
CA VAL A 146 6.76 37.55 4.19
C VAL A 146 5.59 38.25 4.89
N ASP A 147 5.58 39.59 4.91
CA ASP A 147 4.49 40.36 5.51
C ASP A 147 3.16 40.14 4.78
N ALA A 148 3.17 40.09 3.44
CA ALA A 148 1.98 39.75 2.64
C ALA A 148 1.43 38.34 2.96
N VAL A 149 2.31 37.35 3.16
CA VAL A 149 1.90 36.00 3.58
C VAL A 149 1.29 36.01 4.98
N ILE A 150 1.88 36.75 5.92
CA ILE A 150 1.36 36.87 7.29
C ILE A 150 -0.02 37.53 7.31
N GLU A 151 -0.26 38.52 6.45
CA GLU A 151 -1.58 39.15 6.31
C GLU A 151 -2.64 38.12 5.90
N ILE A 152 -2.33 37.24 4.94
CA ILE A 152 -3.23 36.14 4.53
C ILE A 152 -3.48 35.17 5.70
N CYS A 153 -2.42 34.79 6.43
CA CYS A 153 -2.53 33.93 7.62
C CYS A 153 -3.44 34.50 8.71
N GLY A 154 -3.56 35.84 8.79
CA GLY A 154 -4.45 36.53 9.73
C GLY A 154 -5.95 36.35 9.44
N GLY A 155 -6.32 35.73 8.31
CA GLY A 155 -7.71 35.52 7.91
C GLY A 155 -8.48 34.44 8.68
N GLY A 156 -7.80 33.57 9.44
CA GLY A 156 -8.44 32.50 10.23
C GLY A 156 -7.57 31.28 10.46
N GLU A 157 -8.18 30.20 10.97
CA GLU A 157 -7.53 28.90 11.16
C GLU A 157 -7.15 28.28 9.80
N ILE A 158 -5.85 28.05 9.57
CA ILE A 158 -5.35 27.51 8.29
C ILE A 158 -5.41 25.99 8.28
N PHE A 159 -4.98 25.36 9.37
CA PHE A 159 -5.03 23.90 9.53
C PHE A 159 -5.44 23.48 10.93
N ALA A 160 -6.05 22.30 11.02
CA ALA A 160 -6.27 21.64 12.30
C ALA A 160 -6.15 20.13 12.17
N VAL A 161 -5.75 19.50 13.27
CA VAL A 161 -5.96 18.07 13.48
C VAL A 161 -7.15 17.89 14.41
N ASN A 162 -8.25 17.34 13.90
CA ASN A 162 -9.46 17.09 14.67
C ASN A 162 -9.31 15.75 15.37
N ALA A 163 -8.99 15.81 16.67
CA ALA A 163 -8.70 14.63 17.47
C ALA A 163 -9.85 13.61 17.43
N TYR A 164 -9.49 12.34 17.30
CA TYR A 164 -10.47 11.27 17.45
C TYR A 164 -11.07 11.27 18.86
N LYS A 165 -12.37 11.01 18.94
CA LYS A 165 -13.09 10.86 20.21
C LYS A 165 -13.52 9.41 20.36
N PRO A 166 -13.24 8.74 21.50
CA PRO A 166 -13.77 7.41 21.75
C PRO A 166 -15.29 7.39 21.61
N VAL A 167 -15.80 6.50 20.77
CA VAL A 167 -17.24 6.29 20.55
C VAL A 167 -17.64 4.85 20.82
N ASN A 168 -18.84 4.66 21.34
CA ASN A 168 -19.46 3.35 21.44
C ASN A 168 -20.29 3.06 20.18
N VAL A 169 -19.99 1.95 19.50
CA VAL A 169 -20.63 1.57 18.24
C VAL A 169 -21.42 0.27 18.41
N GLY A 170 -22.69 0.33 18.02
CA GLY A 170 -23.55 -0.84 17.89
C GLY A 170 -23.52 -1.34 16.44
N VAL A 171 -23.35 -2.65 16.25
CA VAL A 171 -23.29 -3.25 14.91
C VAL A 171 -24.51 -4.13 14.65
N ILE A 172 -25.12 -3.96 13.48
CA ILE A 172 -26.17 -4.84 12.95
C ILE A 172 -25.60 -5.58 11.75
N GLN A 173 -25.75 -6.91 11.74
CA GLN A 173 -25.42 -7.72 10.58
C GLN A 173 -26.66 -8.46 10.10
N THR A 174 -27.10 -8.17 8.89
CA THR A 174 -28.24 -8.86 8.30
C THR A 174 -27.82 -10.20 7.69
N MET A 175 -28.76 -11.14 7.61
CA MET A 175 -28.52 -12.52 7.17
C MET A 175 -29.47 -12.92 6.04
N LEU A 176 -28.92 -13.63 5.04
CA LEU A 176 -29.64 -14.34 3.98
C LEU A 176 -29.18 -15.81 3.96
N PRO A 177 -29.97 -16.74 3.38
CA PRO A 177 -29.54 -18.11 3.14
C PRO A 177 -28.21 -18.12 2.35
N GLY A 178 -27.14 -18.62 2.97
CA GLY A 178 -25.80 -18.69 2.36
C GLY A 178 -24.73 -17.80 3.02
N VAL A 179 -25.12 -16.84 3.86
CA VAL A 179 -24.14 -16.05 4.64
C VAL A 179 -23.56 -16.91 5.77
N LYS A 180 -22.28 -17.26 5.67
CA LYS A 180 -21.60 -18.08 6.68
C LYS A 180 -21.34 -17.29 7.97
N PRO A 181 -21.51 -17.89 9.16
CA PRO A 181 -21.18 -17.24 10.44
C PRO A 181 -19.77 -16.65 10.49
N SER A 182 -18.78 -17.34 9.90
CA SER A 182 -17.39 -16.88 9.84
C SER A 182 -17.19 -15.54 9.12
N VAL A 183 -18.07 -15.19 8.16
CA VAL A 183 -18.05 -13.88 7.49
C VAL A 183 -18.52 -12.78 8.44
N LEU A 184 -19.54 -13.08 9.24
CA LEU A 184 -20.08 -12.17 10.25
C LEU A 184 -19.04 -11.93 11.36
N ASP A 185 -18.37 -13.00 11.82
CA ASP A 185 -17.31 -12.91 12.83
C ASP A 185 -16.08 -12.16 12.31
N LYS A 186 -15.73 -12.35 11.03
CA LYS A 186 -14.68 -11.55 10.37
C LYS A 186 -15.05 -10.06 10.33
N THR A 187 -16.30 -9.74 10.06
CA THR A 187 -16.78 -8.35 9.97
C THR A 187 -16.64 -7.63 11.30
N LEU A 188 -16.97 -8.29 12.42
CA LEU A 188 -16.76 -7.72 13.74
C LEU A 188 -15.28 -7.44 14.01
N ARG A 189 -14.39 -8.42 13.78
CA ARG A 189 -12.94 -8.25 13.98
C ARG A 189 -12.36 -7.09 13.18
N VAL A 190 -12.78 -6.94 11.92
CA VAL A 190 -12.38 -5.82 11.06
C VAL A 190 -12.90 -4.49 11.60
N THR A 191 -14.16 -4.45 12.04
CA THR A 191 -14.79 -3.24 12.61
C THR A 191 -14.10 -2.83 13.91
N GLU A 192 -13.81 -3.79 14.80
CA GLU A 192 -13.06 -3.54 16.04
C GLU A 192 -11.68 -2.97 15.76
N ALA A 193 -10.94 -3.53 14.79
CA ALA A 193 -9.63 -3.02 14.40
C ALA A 193 -9.70 -1.56 13.87
N ARG A 194 -10.74 -1.23 13.09
CA ARG A 194 -10.98 0.14 12.61
C ARG A 194 -11.25 1.11 13.76
N LEU A 195 -12.10 0.71 14.71
CA LEU A 195 -12.45 1.54 15.87
C LEU A 195 -11.30 1.70 16.86
N ALA A 196 -10.44 0.69 17.01
CA ALA A 196 -9.31 0.74 17.94
C ALA A 196 -8.36 1.92 17.65
N ARG A 197 -8.15 2.27 16.37
CA ARG A 197 -7.30 3.40 15.94
C ARG A 197 -7.75 4.74 16.50
N SER A 198 -9.04 4.91 16.73
CA SER A 198 -9.66 6.13 17.26
C SER A 198 -10.05 6.03 18.74
N GLY A 199 -9.68 4.92 19.40
CA GLY A 199 -10.09 4.62 20.78
C GLY A 199 -11.57 4.24 20.92
N GLY A 200 -12.30 4.06 19.81
CA GLY A 200 -13.68 3.60 19.80
C GLY A 200 -13.82 2.12 20.16
N ARG A 201 -15.04 1.71 20.50
CA ARG A 201 -15.36 0.34 20.90
C ARG A 201 -16.64 -0.14 20.23
N LEU A 202 -16.63 -1.41 19.82
CA LEU A 202 -17.84 -2.14 19.52
C LEU A 202 -18.44 -2.62 20.85
N THR A 203 -19.66 -2.19 21.18
CA THR A 203 -20.28 -2.54 22.49
C THR A 203 -21.40 -3.56 22.36
N ALA A 204 -22.00 -3.69 21.18
CA ALA A 204 -23.08 -4.62 20.95
C ALA A 204 -23.16 -5.07 19.48
N GLU A 205 -23.58 -6.31 19.28
CA GLU A 205 -23.94 -6.88 17.99
C GLU A 205 -25.40 -7.33 17.99
N ARG A 206 -26.09 -7.14 16.85
CA ARG A 206 -27.35 -7.83 16.52
C ARG A 206 -27.25 -8.49 15.15
N ARG A 207 -27.60 -9.77 15.07
CA ARG A 207 -27.77 -10.50 13.81
C ARG A 207 -29.25 -10.62 13.51
N THR A 208 -29.69 -10.16 12.34
CA THR A 208 -31.12 -10.06 11.99
C THR A 208 -31.38 -10.67 10.61
N PRO A 209 -32.61 -11.13 10.31
CA PRO A 209 -33.02 -11.37 8.93
C PRO A 209 -32.81 -10.13 8.08
N HIS A 210 -32.49 -10.29 6.79
CA HIS A 210 -32.38 -9.18 5.85
C HIS A 210 -33.77 -8.65 5.44
N GLU A 211 -34.47 -8.08 6.41
CA GLU A 211 -35.82 -7.55 6.30
C GLU A 211 -35.94 -6.20 7.02
N VAL A 212 -36.77 -5.30 6.51
CA VAL A 212 -36.87 -3.92 6.99
C VAL A 212 -37.27 -3.85 8.48
N ALA A 213 -38.25 -4.65 8.92
CA ALA A 213 -38.76 -4.57 10.30
C ALA A 213 -37.74 -5.02 11.36
N PRO A 214 -37.12 -6.22 11.26
CA PRO A 214 -36.09 -6.64 12.22
C PRO A 214 -34.89 -5.68 12.29
N VAL A 215 -34.46 -5.12 11.15
CA VAL A 215 -33.33 -4.19 11.11
C VAL A 215 -33.70 -2.86 11.77
N ALA A 216 -34.91 -2.34 11.54
CA ALA A 216 -35.39 -1.10 12.14
C ALA A 216 -35.48 -1.23 13.67
N GLU A 217 -36.02 -2.34 14.17
CA GLU A 217 -36.11 -2.62 15.61
C GLU A 217 -34.73 -2.71 16.26
N ALA A 218 -33.79 -3.42 15.62
CA ALA A 218 -32.42 -3.51 16.09
C ALA A 218 -31.70 -2.15 16.06
N ALA A 219 -31.92 -1.34 15.03
CA ALA A 219 -31.33 0.00 14.91
C ALA A 219 -31.84 0.94 16.00
N ALA A 220 -33.16 0.96 16.22
CA ALA A 220 -33.78 1.73 17.29
C ALA A 220 -33.29 1.29 18.69
N ALA A 221 -33.07 -0.02 18.89
CA ALA A 221 -32.52 -0.53 20.14
C ALA A 221 -31.07 -0.09 20.35
N LEU A 222 -30.19 -0.33 19.37
CA LEU A 222 -28.77 -0.01 19.50
C LEU A 222 -28.49 1.49 19.57
N ALA A 223 -29.26 2.33 18.89
CA ALA A 223 -29.09 3.78 18.91
C ALA A 223 -29.37 4.40 20.29
N ARG A 224 -30.11 3.72 21.18
CA ARG A 224 -30.28 4.18 22.57
C ARG A 224 -29.03 3.98 23.43
N ASP A 225 -28.32 2.88 23.20
CA ASP A 225 -27.21 2.43 24.04
C ASP A 225 -25.83 2.79 23.44
N ASN A 226 -25.80 3.34 22.23
CA ASN A 226 -24.57 3.63 21.48
C ASN A 226 -24.54 5.05 20.91
N ASP A 227 -23.34 5.54 20.63
CA ASP A 227 -23.11 6.84 19.98
C ASP A 227 -23.32 6.77 18.47
N MET A 228 -23.16 5.58 17.90
CA MET A 228 -23.28 5.32 16.47
C MET A 228 -23.78 3.90 16.23
N VAL A 229 -24.53 3.71 15.15
CA VAL A 229 -24.93 2.38 14.67
C VAL A 229 -24.34 2.12 13.29
N VAL A 230 -23.75 0.95 13.07
CA VAL A 230 -23.26 0.50 11.76
C VAL A 230 -24.04 -0.73 11.32
N ILE A 231 -24.63 -0.69 10.13
CA ILE A 231 -25.46 -1.74 9.57
C ILE A 231 -24.75 -2.37 8.37
N PHE A 232 -24.45 -3.66 8.46
CA PHE A 232 -23.92 -4.43 7.34
C PHE A 232 -25.03 -5.26 6.67
N GLY A 233 -25.29 -4.93 5.41
CA GLY A 233 -26.18 -5.70 4.52
C GLY A 233 -25.66 -7.11 4.23
N ALA A 234 -26.57 -8.08 4.11
CA ALA A 234 -26.29 -9.43 3.63
C ALA A 234 -26.04 -9.43 2.12
N SER A 235 -26.73 -8.52 1.41
CA SER A 235 -26.56 -8.18 0.01
C SER A 235 -26.08 -6.74 -0.13
N ALA A 236 -25.53 -6.44 -1.31
CA ALA A 236 -25.27 -5.08 -1.74
C ALA A 236 -26.58 -4.33 -1.95
N MET A 237 -26.63 -3.06 -1.54
CA MET A 237 -27.78 -2.19 -1.79
C MET A 237 -28.04 -2.11 -3.29
N SER A 238 -29.22 -2.54 -3.72
CA SER A 238 -29.61 -2.55 -5.14
C SER A 238 -30.41 -1.32 -5.55
N ASP A 239 -31.09 -0.67 -4.60
CA ASP A 239 -31.91 0.51 -4.79
C ASP A 239 -31.95 1.37 -3.51
N PHE A 240 -32.40 2.63 -3.60
CA PHE A 240 -32.55 3.49 -2.43
C PHE A 240 -33.70 3.09 -1.50
N ALA A 241 -34.65 2.29 -1.97
CA ALA A 241 -35.71 1.70 -1.17
C ALA A 241 -35.35 0.31 -0.59
N ASP A 242 -34.08 -0.11 -0.70
CA ASP A 242 -33.60 -1.39 -0.17
C ASP A 242 -33.63 -1.43 1.37
N VAL A 243 -33.37 -2.60 1.96
CA VAL A 243 -33.60 -2.92 3.37
C VAL A 243 -32.93 -1.93 4.32
N VAL A 244 -31.68 -1.53 4.05
CA VAL A 244 -30.92 -0.68 4.99
C VAL A 244 -31.46 0.75 5.05
N PRO A 245 -31.59 1.51 3.95
CA PRO A 245 -32.25 2.82 3.99
C PRO A 245 -33.67 2.76 4.56
N ALA A 246 -34.50 1.82 4.09
CA ALA A 246 -35.88 1.69 4.52
C ALA A 246 -36.00 1.37 6.03
N ALA A 247 -35.06 0.60 6.58
CA ALA A 247 -35.03 0.29 8.00
C ALA A 247 -34.66 1.50 8.86
N ILE A 248 -33.77 2.37 8.39
CA ILE A 248 -33.43 3.63 9.07
C ILE A 248 -34.67 4.54 9.13
N GLU A 249 -35.38 4.71 8.02
CA GLU A 249 -36.60 5.52 7.97
C GLU A 249 -37.71 4.92 8.82
N ARG A 250 -37.92 3.60 8.75
CA ARG A 250 -38.91 2.89 9.57
C ARG A 250 -38.62 3.01 11.07
N ALA A 251 -37.36 3.08 11.47
CA ALA A 251 -36.97 3.33 12.86
C ALA A 251 -37.26 4.77 13.33
N GLY A 252 -37.76 5.64 12.45
CA GLY A 252 -37.97 7.07 12.71
C GLY A 252 -36.74 7.94 12.44
N GLY A 253 -35.77 7.41 11.70
CA GLY A 253 -34.58 8.12 11.26
C GLY A 253 -34.78 8.89 9.95
N SER A 254 -33.71 9.52 9.48
CA SER A 254 -33.67 10.19 8.17
C SER A 254 -32.40 9.83 7.41
N ILE A 255 -32.50 9.77 6.08
CA ILE A 255 -31.35 9.54 5.20
C ILE A 255 -30.67 10.87 4.92
N VAL A 256 -29.39 10.98 5.25
CA VAL A 256 -28.53 12.10 4.85
C VAL A 256 -28.11 11.90 3.40
N ARG A 257 -27.65 10.69 3.07
CA ARG A 257 -27.32 10.31 1.70
C ARG A 257 -27.28 8.80 1.55
N ALA A 258 -27.74 8.30 0.41
CA ALA A 258 -27.46 6.95 -0.04
C ALA A 258 -26.57 7.01 -1.30
N GLY A 259 -25.52 6.22 -1.30
CA GLY A 259 -24.49 6.18 -2.32
C GLY A 259 -23.38 7.22 -2.14
N MET A 260 -22.18 6.90 -2.60
CA MET A 260 -21.03 7.82 -2.61
C MET A 260 -20.20 7.67 -3.89
N PRO A 261 -19.55 8.74 -4.38
CA PRO A 261 -18.69 8.67 -5.55
C PRO A 261 -17.27 8.17 -5.21
N VAL A 262 -17.16 7.11 -4.40
CA VAL A 262 -15.86 6.50 -4.01
C VAL A 262 -15.91 5.01 -4.29
N ASP A 263 -14.84 4.46 -4.86
CA ASP A 263 -14.71 3.06 -5.28
C ASP A 263 -13.38 2.47 -4.79
N PRO A 264 -13.39 1.43 -3.93
CA PRO A 264 -14.55 0.83 -3.25
C PRO A 264 -15.24 1.78 -2.24
N GLY A 265 -16.56 1.64 -2.09
CA GLY A 265 -17.35 2.37 -1.08
C GLY A 265 -18.73 2.84 -1.54
N ASN A 266 -18.97 2.81 -2.85
CA ASN A 266 -20.08 3.46 -3.56
C ASN A 266 -21.50 3.20 -3.04
N LEU A 267 -21.74 2.11 -2.31
CA LEU A 267 -23.05 1.75 -1.75
C LEU A 267 -23.24 2.14 -0.27
N LEU A 268 -22.42 3.04 0.25
CA LEU A 268 -22.57 3.58 1.60
C LEU A 268 -23.92 4.30 1.76
N VAL A 269 -24.57 4.08 2.89
CA VAL A 269 -25.74 4.85 3.33
C VAL A 269 -25.37 5.60 4.60
N LEU A 270 -25.61 6.91 4.65
CA LEU A 270 -25.48 7.71 5.85
C LEU A 270 -26.86 8.24 6.23
N GLY A 271 -27.25 8.01 7.48
CA GLY A 271 -28.48 8.49 8.06
C GLY A 271 -28.31 8.97 9.49
N THR A 272 -29.42 9.43 10.06
CA THR A 272 -29.53 9.78 11.47
C THR A 272 -30.70 9.06 12.11
N LEU A 273 -30.58 8.73 13.40
CA LEU A 273 -31.64 8.13 14.20
C LEU A 273 -31.52 8.64 15.63
N ALA A 274 -32.57 9.29 16.14
CA ALA A 274 -32.57 9.90 17.48
C ALA A 274 -31.36 10.83 17.75
N GLY A 275 -30.92 11.58 16.73
CA GLY A 275 -29.74 12.47 16.80
C GLY A 275 -28.38 11.75 16.72
N LYS A 276 -28.36 10.42 16.65
CA LYS A 276 -27.15 9.60 16.46
C LYS A 276 -26.92 9.30 14.98
N ARG A 277 -25.68 9.00 14.61
CA ARG A 277 -25.32 8.63 13.23
C ARG A 277 -25.55 7.15 12.98
N VAL A 278 -26.13 6.83 11.83
CA VAL A 278 -26.31 5.47 11.35
C VAL A 278 -25.62 5.32 10.01
N ILE A 279 -24.73 4.34 9.89
CA ILE A 279 -23.99 4.07 8.65
C ILE A 279 -24.41 2.69 8.12
N GLY A 280 -25.06 2.66 6.96
CA GLY A 280 -25.14 1.45 6.14
C GLY A 280 -23.79 1.21 5.46
N ALA A 281 -23.05 0.23 5.95
CA ALA A 281 -21.71 -0.08 5.47
C ALA A 281 -21.78 -0.87 4.15
N PRO A 282 -21.03 -0.46 3.11
CA PRO A 282 -20.92 -1.21 1.87
C PRO A 282 -20.20 -2.55 2.11
N GLY A 283 -20.40 -3.54 1.24
CA GLY A 283 -19.79 -4.87 1.39
C GLY A 283 -18.26 -4.85 1.51
N CYS A 284 -17.59 -3.88 0.86
CA CYS A 284 -16.14 -3.69 0.95
C CYS A 284 -15.65 -3.36 2.37
N ALA A 285 -16.50 -2.81 3.24
CA ALA A 285 -16.14 -2.52 4.62
C ALA A 285 -15.89 -3.77 5.48
N ARG A 286 -16.26 -4.97 4.99
CA ARG A 286 -15.90 -6.28 5.59
C ARG A 286 -14.44 -6.70 5.31
N SER A 287 -13.73 -5.95 4.48
CA SER A 287 -12.29 -6.08 4.23
C SER A 287 -11.52 -5.12 5.14
N PRO A 288 -10.27 -5.44 5.56
CA PRO A 288 -9.41 -4.48 6.28
C PRO A 288 -8.85 -3.36 5.38
N LYS A 289 -8.93 -3.49 4.05
CA LYS A 289 -8.45 -2.47 3.11
C LYS A 289 -9.26 -1.17 3.25
N GLU A 290 -8.60 -0.03 3.09
CA GLU A 290 -9.26 1.27 3.09
C GLU A 290 -10.34 1.33 2.00
N ASN A 291 -11.48 1.93 2.33
CA ASN A 291 -12.56 2.20 1.39
C ASN A 291 -13.38 3.43 1.82
N GLY A 292 -14.33 3.87 1.00
CA GLY A 292 -15.12 5.08 1.29
C GLY A 292 -15.88 5.08 2.63
N PHE A 293 -16.14 3.91 3.22
CA PHE A 293 -16.66 3.80 4.60
C PHE A 293 -15.74 4.49 5.61
N ASP A 294 -14.42 4.35 5.46
CA ASP A 294 -13.43 4.86 6.40
C ASP A 294 -13.40 6.38 6.41
N TRP A 295 -13.53 7.00 5.23
CA TRP A 295 -13.58 8.46 5.09
C TRP A 295 -14.76 9.08 5.83
N VAL A 296 -15.91 8.39 5.84
CA VAL A 296 -17.09 8.83 6.59
C VAL A 296 -16.93 8.52 8.08
N LEU A 297 -16.47 7.32 8.42
CA LEU A 297 -16.28 6.89 9.80
C LEU A 297 -15.29 7.80 10.55
N ASP A 298 -14.10 8.02 10.00
CA ASP A 298 -13.03 8.79 10.65
C ASP A 298 -13.48 10.23 10.91
N ARG A 299 -14.16 10.86 9.94
CA ARG A 299 -14.72 12.21 10.10
C ARG A 299 -15.73 12.27 11.24
N LEU A 300 -16.69 11.35 11.27
CA LEU A 300 -17.72 11.33 12.30
C LEU A 300 -17.12 11.10 13.69
N ILE A 301 -16.12 10.22 13.82
CA ILE A 301 -15.43 9.96 15.09
C ILE A 301 -14.58 11.17 15.53
N ALA A 302 -14.01 11.92 14.59
CA ALA A 302 -13.34 13.20 14.87
C ALA A 302 -14.33 14.35 15.20
N GLY A 303 -15.64 14.09 15.15
CA GLY A 303 -16.67 15.10 15.39
C GLY A 303 -16.88 16.07 14.23
N LEU A 304 -16.41 15.72 13.03
CA LEU A 304 -16.67 16.46 11.81
C LEU A 304 -18.00 16.00 11.21
N ASP A 305 -18.88 16.95 10.91
CA ASP A 305 -20.11 16.64 10.20
C ASP A 305 -19.81 16.12 8.78
N VAL A 306 -20.70 15.28 8.28
CA VAL A 306 -20.65 14.72 6.92
C VAL A 306 -22.02 14.96 6.29
N THR A 307 -22.08 15.96 5.43
CA THR A 307 -23.29 16.32 4.69
C THR A 307 -23.41 15.54 3.38
N ALA A 308 -24.60 15.57 2.77
CA ALA A 308 -24.81 15.01 1.43
C ALA A 308 -23.89 15.65 0.37
N ARG A 309 -23.58 16.95 0.53
CA ARG A 309 -22.68 17.70 -0.35
C ARG A 309 -21.23 17.26 -0.16
N ASP A 310 -20.81 17.01 1.07
CA ASP A 310 -19.45 16.54 1.36
C ASP A 310 -19.19 15.20 0.69
N ILE A 311 -20.12 14.25 0.83
CA ILE A 311 -20.00 12.93 0.19
C ILE A 311 -20.00 13.08 -1.34
N ALA A 312 -20.86 13.94 -1.90
CA ALA A 312 -20.86 14.21 -3.35
C ALA A 312 -19.51 14.77 -3.84
N GLY A 313 -18.80 15.53 -3.01
CA GLY A 313 -17.48 16.08 -3.30
C GLY A 313 -16.33 15.06 -3.26
N MET A 314 -16.56 13.85 -2.74
CA MET A 314 -15.50 12.82 -2.60
C MET A 314 -15.12 12.14 -3.94
N GLY A 315 -15.69 12.56 -5.07
CA GLY A 315 -15.42 11.95 -6.38
C GLY A 315 -13.99 12.20 -6.89
N VAL A 316 -13.43 13.36 -6.61
CA VAL A 316 -12.03 13.67 -6.96
C VAL A 316 -11.12 12.93 -5.99
N GLY A 317 -10.30 12.02 -6.51
CA GLY A 317 -9.49 11.11 -5.67
C GLY A 317 -10.30 9.93 -5.09
N GLY A 318 -11.59 9.80 -5.42
CA GLY A 318 -12.45 8.74 -4.92
C GLY A 318 -12.19 7.35 -5.52
N LEU A 319 -11.25 7.21 -6.45
CA LEU A 319 -10.81 5.90 -6.95
C LEU A 319 -9.61 5.44 -6.12
N LEU A 320 -9.86 4.66 -5.07
CA LEU A 320 -8.82 4.32 -4.08
C LEU A 320 -7.92 3.19 -4.55
N MET A 321 -8.52 2.13 -5.08
CA MET A 321 -7.80 0.98 -5.61
C MET A 321 -8.54 0.42 -6.84
N GLU A 322 -7.80 -0.05 -7.84
CA GLU A 322 -8.37 -0.93 -8.86
C GLU A 322 -8.76 -2.25 -8.19
N ILE A 323 -10.06 -2.53 -8.14
CA ILE A 323 -10.59 -3.84 -7.76
C ILE A 323 -10.49 -4.73 -9.01
N PRO A 324 -9.72 -5.83 -9.03
CA PRO A 324 -9.53 -6.68 -10.22
C PRO A 324 -10.83 -7.30 -10.75
N THR A 325 -11.90 -7.26 -9.97
CA THR A 325 -13.21 -7.84 -10.28
C THR A 325 -14.29 -6.78 -10.11
N ARG A 326 -14.32 -5.83 -11.04
CA ARG A 326 -15.52 -5.03 -11.29
C ARG A 326 -16.48 -5.87 -12.14
N PRO A 327 -17.67 -6.27 -11.64
CA PRO A 327 -18.70 -6.78 -12.52
C PRO A 327 -19.34 -5.56 -13.20
N GLN A 328 -18.83 -5.13 -14.36
CA GLN A 328 -19.46 -4.10 -15.18
C GLN A 328 -19.60 -4.54 -16.65
N PRO A 329 -20.60 -3.99 -17.37
CA PRO A 329 -20.76 -4.17 -18.80
C PRO A 329 -19.50 -3.69 -19.51
N ARG A 330 -18.99 -4.50 -20.44
CA ARG A 330 -17.72 -4.31 -21.14
C ARG A 330 -17.67 -2.94 -21.83
N GLU A 331 -16.94 -1.98 -21.26
CA GLU A 331 -16.23 -1.02 -22.09
C GLU A 331 -15.10 -1.79 -22.79
N PRO A 332 -15.05 -1.84 -24.13
CA PRO A 332 -13.94 -2.47 -24.82
C PRO A 332 -12.70 -1.60 -24.58
N LEU A 333 -11.79 -2.10 -23.74
CA LEU A 333 -10.45 -1.53 -23.60
C LEU A 333 -9.83 -1.36 -24.99
N PRO A 334 -9.12 -0.26 -25.27
CA PRO A 334 -8.40 -0.10 -26.52
C PRO A 334 -7.44 -1.27 -26.68
N ALA A 335 -7.47 -1.92 -27.85
CA ALA A 335 -6.62 -3.06 -28.15
C ALA A 335 -5.14 -2.70 -27.87
N PRO A 336 -4.44 -3.42 -26.98
CA PRO A 336 -3.03 -3.18 -26.77
C PRO A 336 -2.27 -3.48 -28.07
N GLN A 337 -1.54 -2.47 -28.55
CA GLN A 337 -0.61 -2.58 -29.66
C GLN A 337 0.58 -3.45 -29.26
N SER A 338 0.40 -4.78 -29.31
CA SER A 338 1.48 -5.75 -29.55
C SER A 338 0.88 -7.12 -29.85
N ALA A 339 0.17 -7.24 -30.97
CA ALA A 339 -0.12 -8.55 -31.53
C ALA A 339 1.21 -9.21 -31.95
N ARG A 340 1.67 -10.21 -31.20
CA ARG A 340 2.28 -11.46 -31.72
C ARG A 340 2.81 -12.48 -30.69
N SER A 341 2.77 -12.23 -29.39
CA SER A 341 3.04 -13.28 -28.38
C SER A 341 1.96 -13.30 -27.30
N GLY A 342 1.43 -14.48 -26.99
CA GLY A 342 0.45 -14.64 -25.90
C GLY A 342 1.03 -14.23 -24.53
N PRO A 343 0.20 -14.22 -23.46
CA PRO A 343 0.63 -13.83 -22.12
C PRO A 343 2.00 -14.41 -21.71
N ARG A 344 2.95 -13.54 -21.38
CA ARG A 344 4.31 -13.89 -20.96
C ARG A 344 4.26 -14.50 -19.55
N VAL A 345 4.89 -15.66 -19.35
CA VAL A 345 4.93 -16.38 -18.06
C VAL A 345 6.38 -16.63 -17.66
N ASP A 346 6.75 -16.28 -16.43
CA ASP A 346 8.03 -16.66 -15.84
C ASP A 346 7.84 -17.84 -14.87
N ILE A 347 8.87 -18.66 -14.69
CA ILE A 347 8.90 -19.72 -13.66
C ILE A 347 9.69 -19.21 -12.45
N VAL A 348 9.13 -19.41 -11.26
CA VAL A 348 9.81 -19.26 -9.96
C VAL A 348 10.00 -20.66 -9.37
N LEU A 349 11.23 -21.15 -9.42
CA LEU A 349 11.64 -22.44 -8.85
C LEU A 349 12.10 -22.24 -7.40
N LEU A 350 11.36 -22.79 -6.45
CA LEU A 350 11.67 -22.69 -5.02
C LEU A 350 12.67 -23.78 -4.62
N ALA A 351 13.92 -23.38 -4.39
CA ALA A 351 15.05 -24.26 -4.08
C ALA A 351 15.80 -23.84 -2.78
N ALA A 352 15.11 -23.16 -1.86
CA ALA A 352 15.68 -22.61 -0.64
C ALA A 352 15.50 -23.50 0.62
N GLY A 353 14.78 -24.62 0.49
CA GLY A 353 14.35 -25.46 1.62
C GLY A 353 15.48 -26.15 2.38
N ARG A 354 15.28 -26.34 3.70
CA ARG A 354 16.27 -26.90 4.65
C ARG A 354 16.37 -28.43 4.64
N SER A 355 15.52 -29.14 3.92
CA SER A 355 15.45 -30.62 3.95
C SER A 355 15.37 -31.21 5.36
N SER A 356 14.69 -30.53 6.31
CA SER A 356 14.70 -30.88 7.73
C SER A 356 14.18 -32.29 8.04
N ARG A 357 13.28 -32.82 7.20
CA ARG A 357 12.72 -34.18 7.31
C ARG A 357 13.66 -35.29 6.78
N MET A 358 14.78 -34.93 6.13
CA MET A 358 15.77 -35.87 5.58
C MET A 358 16.89 -36.25 6.56
N GLY A 359 16.94 -35.63 7.74
CA GLY A 359 17.90 -35.99 8.79
C GLY A 359 19.37 -35.66 8.48
N GLY A 360 19.68 -34.81 7.50
CA GLY A 360 21.05 -34.38 7.21
C GLY A 360 21.27 -33.83 5.78
N PRO A 361 21.36 -34.69 4.76
CA PRO A 361 21.70 -34.29 3.39
C PRO A 361 20.58 -33.50 2.69
N ASN A 362 20.96 -32.58 1.80
CA ASN A 362 20.01 -31.73 1.07
C ASN A 362 19.36 -32.51 -0.10
N LYS A 363 18.05 -32.75 -0.03
CA LYS A 363 17.31 -33.53 -1.04
C LYS A 363 17.41 -32.95 -2.45
N LEU A 364 17.59 -31.64 -2.57
CA LEU A 364 17.74 -30.94 -3.84
C LEU A 364 19.04 -31.31 -4.58
N LEU A 365 20.03 -31.84 -3.85
CA LEU A 365 21.31 -32.30 -4.38
C LEU A 365 21.37 -33.82 -4.59
N ALA A 366 20.31 -34.54 -4.24
CA ALA A 366 20.21 -35.97 -4.51
C ALA A 366 20.30 -36.22 -6.02
N LEU A 367 20.99 -37.30 -6.40
CA LEU A 367 21.19 -37.67 -7.78
C LEU A 367 20.03 -38.53 -8.26
N PHE A 368 19.40 -38.11 -9.34
CA PHE A 368 18.48 -38.91 -10.13
C PHE A 368 19.13 -39.11 -11.49
N ASP A 369 19.38 -40.36 -11.88
CA ASP A 369 20.12 -40.70 -13.11
C ASP A 369 21.46 -39.95 -13.21
N GLY A 370 22.18 -39.83 -12.09
CA GLY A 370 23.47 -39.14 -11.99
C GLY A 370 23.41 -37.60 -11.99
N LYS A 371 22.21 -37.00 -11.98
CA LYS A 371 22.04 -35.53 -11.99
C LYS A 371 21.35 -35.00 -10.72
N PRO A 372 21.83 -33.89 -10.12
CA PRO A 372 21.15 -33.27 -8.98
C PRO A 372 19.70 -32.90 -9.29
N LEU A 373 18.78 -33.18 -8.36
CA LEU A 373 17.34 -32.93 -8.51
C LEU A 373 17.01 -31.48 -8.88
N VAL A 374 17.66 -30.51 -8.22
CA VAL A 374 17.46 -29.08 -8.53
C VAL A 374 17.89 -28.72 -9.96
N ARG A 375 18.96 -29.35 -10.45
CA ARG A 375 19.44 -29.16 -11.82
C ARG A 375 18.46 -29.75 -12.82
N ARG A 376 17.99 -30.97 -12.57
CA ARG A 376 16.97 -31.64 -13.40
C ARG A 376 15.69 -30.81 -13.50
N THR A 377 15.22 -30.26 -12.39
CA THR A 377 14.01 -29.43 -12.36
C THR A 377 14.22 -28.09 -13.07
N ALA A 378 15.38 -27.45 -12.90
CA ALA A 378 15.73 -26.22 -13.63
C ALA A 378 15.84 -26.45 -15.14
N GLU A 379 16.45 -27.55 -15.59
CA GLU A 379 16.52 -27.91 -17.02
C GLU A 379 15.12 -28.13 -17.61
N ARG A 380 14.22 -28.77 -16.87
CA ARG A 380 12.82 -28.94 -17.30
C ARG A 380 12.07 -27.62 -17.37
N ALA A 381 12.29 -26.71 -16.42
CA ALA A 381 11.74 -25.35 -16.48
C ALA A 381 12.27 -24.58 -17.70
N LEU A 382 13.57 -24.68 -18.00
CA LEU A 382 14.18 -24.06 -19.18
C LEU A 382 13.72 -24.69 -20.51
N GLY A 383 13.34 -25.98 -20.50
CA GLY A 383 12.76 -26.66 -21.65
C GLY A 383 11.28 -26.39 -21.89
N SER A 384 10.64 -25.56 -21.05
CA SER A 384 9.22 -25.19 -21.19
C SER A 384 9.03 -23.92 -22.03
N LYS A 385 7.77 -23.56 -22.29
CA LYS A 385 7.31 -22.33 -22.94
C LYS A 385 7.42 -21.08 -22.05
N ALA A 386 8.00 -21.20 -20.85
CA ALA A 386 8.25 -20.07 -19.97
C ALA A 386 9.27 -19.11 -20.59
N ALA A 387 9.09 -17.82 -20.37
CA ALA A 387 9.96 -16.78 -20.92
C ALA A 387 11.28 -16.65 -20.15
N SER A 388 11.28 -16.98 -18.85
CA SER A 388 12.48 -17.07 -18.04
C SER A 388 12.26 -17.97 -16.82
N THR A 389 13.38 -18.43 -16.23
CA THR A 389 13.39 -19.25 -15.02
C THR A 389 14.20 -18.53 -13.94
N ILE A 390 13.54 -18.25 -12.83
CA ILE A 390 14.11 -17.67 -11.61
C ILE A 390 14.23 -18.81 -10.59
N VAL A 391 15.42 -19.00 -10.02
CA VAL A 391 15.66 -20.02 -8.98
C VAL A 391 15.94 -19.33 -7.66
N VAL A 392 15.11 -19.62 -6.66
CA VAL A 392 15.25 -19.07 -5.31
C VAL A 392 16.17 -19.95 -4.50
N THR A 393 17.32 -19.42 -4.09
CA THR A 393 18.35 -20.15 -3.33
C THR A 393 18.40 -19.69 -1.86
N GLY A 394 18.64 -20.64 -0.94
CA GLY A 394 18.68 -20.38 0.51
C GLY A 394 19.67 -21.32 1.21
N HIS A 395 19.16 -22.36 1.89
CA HIS A 395 20.01 -23.33 2.58
C HIS A 395 21.04 -23.99 1.63
N GLN A 396 22.32 -24.02 2.02
CA GLN A 396 23.44 -24.53 1.21
C GLN A 396 23.55 -23.87 -0.19
N ARG A 397 23.25 -22.56 -0.29
CA ARG A 397 23.24 -21.79 -1.55
C ARG A 397 24.41 -22.08 -2.49
N GLU A 398 25.64 -22.19 -1.99
CA GLU A 398 26.82 -22.38 -2.85
C GLU A 398 26.80 -23.74 -3.55
N ARG A 399 26.36 -24.80 -2.85
CA ARG A 399 26.20 -26.14 -3.46
C ARG A 399 25.08 -26.14 -4.50
N VAL A 400 23.95 -25.49 -4.21
CA VAL A 400 22.83 -25.37 -5.15
C VAL A 400 23.22 -24.54 -6.39
N ARG A 401 23.92 -23.42 -6.21
CA ARG A 401 24.45 -22.60 -7.31
C ARG A 401 25.44 -23.37 -8.18
N SER A 402 26.35 -24.12 -7.56
CA SER A 402 27.29 -24.99 -8.26
C SER A 402 26.56 -26.04 -9.12
N ALA A 403 25.53 -26.68 -8.55
CA ALA A 403 24.69 -27.64 -9.30
C ALA A 403 23.95 -27.02 -10.49
N LEU A 404 23.67 -25.71 -10.46
CA LEU A 404 23.01 -24.96 -11.53
C LEU A 404 23.99 -24.30 -12.51
N SER A 405 25.30 -24.45 -12.31
CA SER A 405 26.31 -23.82 -13.16
C SER A 405 26.13 -24.17 -14.64
N GLY A 406 26.25 -23.17 -15.50
CA GLY A 406 26.06 -23.27 -16.95
C GLY A 406 24.60 -23.24 -17.43
N LEU A 407 23.60 -23.17 -16.53
CA LEU A 407 22.20 -22.99 -16.92
C LEU A 407 21.83 -21.50 -17.03
N LYS A 408 20.98 -21.14 -18.01
CA LYS A 408 20.49 -19.77 -18.22
C LYS A 408 19.35 -19.43 -17.26
N VAL A 409 19.64 -19.41 -15.95
CA VAL A 409 18.67 -19.09 -14.89
C VAL A 409 19.02 -17.77 -14.20
N THR A 410 18.02 -17.07 -13.69
CA THR A 410 18.21 -15.92 -12.79
C THR A 410 18.20 -16.43 -11.35
N LEU A 411 19.20 -16.06 -10.55
CA LEU A 411 19.27 -16.46 -9.14
C LEU A 411 18.62 -15.38 -8.25
N ALA A 412 17.78 -15.82 -7.32
CA ALA A 412 17.18 -14.97 -6.28
C ALA A 412 17.61 -15.50 -4.91
N ASP A 413 18.40 -14.73 -4.17
CA ASP A 413 18.83 -15.11 -2.84
C ASP A 413 17.73 -14.82 -1.81
N ASN A 414 17.38 -15.83 -1.02
CA ASN A 414 16.55 -15.69 0.15
C ASN A 414 17.39 -15.90 1.42
N PRO A 415 17.89 -14.84 2.07
CA PRO A 415 18.62 -14.96 3.33
C PRO A 415 17.72 -15.47 4.48
N ASP A 416 16.42 -15.20 4.39
CA ASP A 416 15.41 -15.51 5.41
C ASP A 416 14.67 -16.84 5.13
N PHE A 417 15.38 -17.80 4.51
CA PHE A 417 14.82 -19.12 4.15
C PHE A 417 14.34 -19.93 5.36
N ALA A 418 14.75 -19.56 6.57
CA ALA A 418 14.31 -20.19 7.81
C ALA A 418 12.86 -19.85 8.19
N ASP A 419 12.32 -18.76 7.65
CA ASP A 419 10.99 -18.22 8.00
C ASP A 419 9.83 -18.92 7.27
N GLY A 420 10.14 -19.89 6.40
CA GLY A 420 9.18 -20.74 5.72
C GLY A 420 9.02 -20.44 4.22
N LEU A 421 8.06 -21.11 3.59
CA LEU A 421 7.83 -21.03 2.14
C LEU A 421 7.48 -19.60 1.67
N ALA A 422 6.83 -18.79 2.51
CA ALA A 422 6.43 -17.43 2.17
C ALA A 422 7.61 -16.51 1.84
N SER A 423 8.72 -16.55 2.61
CA SER A 423 9.90 -15.71 2.33
C SER A 423 10.54 -16.07 0.98
N SER A 424 10.54 -17.36 0.64
CA SER A 424 11.07 -17.85 -0.64
C SER A 424 10.20 -17.41 -1.82
N LEU A 425 8.88 -17.44 -1.65
CA LEU A 425 7.94 -16.98 -2.66
C LEU A 425 8.06 -15.46 -2.90
N LYS A 426 8.22 -14.66 -1.84
CA LYS A 426 8.47 -13.21 -1.95
C LYS A 426 9.76 -12.91 -2.72
N ALA A 427 10.86 -13.57 -2.35
CA ALA A 427 12.15 -13.40 -3.01
C ALA A 427 12.09 -13.74 -4.52
N GLY A 428 11.35 -14.79 -4.87
CA GLY A 428 11.13 -15.20 -6.27
C GLY A 428 10.26 -14.23 -7.06
N ILE A 429 9.09 -13.84 -6.53
CA ILE A 429 8.17 -12.92 -7.20
C ILE A 429 8.78 -11.53 -7.40
N ALA A 430 9.60 -11.05 -6.46
CA ALA A 430 10.30 -9.77 -6.59
C ALA A 430 11.29 -9.71 -7.79
N ARG A 431 11.64 -10.85 -8.37
CA ARG A 431 12.53 -10.96 -9.55
C ARG A 431 11.80 -11.23 -10.86
N VAL A 432 10.48 -11.41 -10.82
CA VAL A 432 9.65 -11.63 -12.02
C VAL A 432 9.59 -10.35 -12.86
N ALA A 433 9.76 -10.47 -14.18
CA ALA A 433 9.89 -9.31 -15.04
C ALA A 433 8.62 -8.43 -15.03
N PRO A 434 8.74 -7.09 -15.14
CA PRO A 434 7.60 -6.17 -15.09
C PRO A 434 6.48 -6.44 -16.12
N ASP A 435 6.83 -7.04 -17.26
CA ASP A 435 5.94 -7.37 -18.37
C ASP A 435 5.38 -8.80 -18.31
N ALA A 436 5.75 -9.60 -17.31
CA ALA A 436 5.21 -10.96 -17.13
C ALA A 436 3.75 -10.91 -16.69
N ALA A 437 2.86 -11.54 -17.46
CA ALA A 437 1.43 -11.65 -17.13
C ALA A 437 1.17 -12.57 -15.92
N GLY A 438 2.07 -13.52 -15.64
CA GLY A 438 1.98 -14.41 -14.48
C GLY A 438 3.29 -15.11 -14.16
N ALA A 439 3.34 -15.74 -12.99
CA ALA A 439 4.47 -16.51 -12.52
C ALA A 439 4.02 -17.91 -12.09
N MET A 440 4.70 -18.94 -12.61
CA MET A 440 4.49 -20.32 -12.21
C MET A 440 5.44 -20.70 -11.09
N ILE A 441 4.86 -21.09 -9.96
CA ILE A 441 5.58 -21.53 -8.78
C ILE A 441 5.80 -23.04 -8.88
N VAL A 442 7.06 -23.44 -8.98
CA VAL A 442 7.50 -24.83 -9.08
C VAL A 442 8.34 -25.15 -7.84
N LEU A 443 8.09 -26.28 -7.20
CA LEU A 443 8.89 -26.74 -6.06
C LEU A 443 10.10 -27.54 -6.56
N GLY A 444 11.28 -27.32 -5.96
CA GLY A 444 12.53 -27.93 -6.39
C GLY A 444 12.65 -29.43 -6.13
N ASP A 445 11.71 -30.01 -5.38
CA ASP A 445 11.69 -31.39 -4.90
C ASP A 445 10.62 -32.26 -5.60
N MET A 446 10.18 -31.86 -6.78
CA MET A 446 9.18 -32.57 -7.58
C MET A 446 9.82 -33.31 -8.77
N PRO A 447 10.38 -34.53 -8.59
CA PRO A 447 11.09 -35.27 -9.65
C PRO A 447 10.18 -35.75 -10.79
N GLY A 448 8.86 -35.78 -10.59
CA GLY A 448 7.89 -36.24 -11.57
C GLY A 448 7.40 -35.17 -12.56
N VAL A 449 7.54 -33.88 -12.27
CA VAL A 449 7.01 -32.79 -13.12
C VAL A 449 7.87 -32.63 -14.37
N SER A 450 7.28 -32.73 -15.55
CA SER A 450 7.95 -32.61 -16.86
C SER A 450 7.77 -31.23 -17.50
N SER A 451 8.55 -30.90 -18.54
CA SER A 451 8.36 -29.66 -19.32
C SER A 451 6.98 -29.60 -20.00
N HIS A 452 6.44 -30.74 -20.41
CA HIS A 452 5.10 -30.84 -21.00
C HIS A 452 4.00 -30.48 -19.99
N ASP A 453 4.17 -30.86 -18.73
CA ASP A 453 3.23 -30.50 -17.66
C ASP A 453 3.23 -28.98 -17.43
N LEU A 454 4.43 -28.37 -17.36
CA LEU A 454 4.59 -26.93 -17.27
C LEU A 454 3.94 -26.21 -18.47
N ASP A 455 4.16 -26.71 -19.69
CA ASP A 455 3.54 -26.17 -20.90
C ASP A 455 2.02 -26.24 -20.88
N SER A 456 1.46 -27.34 -20.35
CA SER A 456 0.02 -27.52 -20.23
C SER A 456 -0.62 -26.46 -19.32
N LEU A 457 0.06 -26.13 -18.21
CA LEU A 457 -0.37 -25.05 -17.31
C LEU A 457 -0.21 -23.66 -17.97
N ILE A 458 0.90 -23.41 -18.68
CA ILE A 458 1.12 -22.16 -19.41
C ILE A 458 0.06 -21.95 -20.50
N ASP A 459 -0.26 -23.00 -21.26
CA ASP A 459 -1.25 -22.94 -22.32
C ASP A 459 -2.66 -22.71 -21.75
N ALA A 460 -3.00 -23.34 -20.61
CA ALA A 460 -4.25 -23.06 -19.90
C ALA A 460 -4.34 -21.60 -19.41
N PHE A 461 -3.23 -21.04 -18.94
CA PHE A 461 -3.15 -19.64 -18.52
C PHE A 461 -3.27 -18.67 -19.71
N ARG A 462 -2.65 -19.01 -20.84
CA ARG A 462 -2.79 -18.21 -22.07
C ARG A 462 -4.23 -18.25 -22.60
N ARG A 463 -4.91 -19.41 -22.52
CA ARG A 463 -6.34 -19.54 -22.86
C ARG A 463 -7.25 -18.69 -21.97
N SER A 464 -6.89 -18.47 -20.71
CA SER A 464 -7.60 -17.56 -19.80
C SER A 464 -7.15 -16.08 -19.92
N SER A 465 -6.43 -15.75 -20.99
CA SER A 465 -5.86 -14.41 -21.23
C SER A 465 -4.93 -13.93 -20.10
N GLY A 466 -4.32 -14.85 -19.37
CA GLY A 466 -3.39 -14.56 -18.28
C GLY A 466 -4.06 -14.04 -16.99
N ARG A 467 -5.35 -14.33 -16.79
CA ARG A 467 -6.12 -13.78 -15.65
C ARG A 467 -6.51 -14.83 -14.60
N ALA A 468 -6.58 -16.10 -14.97
CA ALA A 468 -6.96 -17.16 -14.03
C ALA A 468 -5.75 -17.66 -13.22
N VAL A 469 -6.01 -18.16 -12.03
CA VAL A 469 -5.06 -19.05 -11.36
C VAL A 469 -5.12 -20.41 -12.05
N VAL A 470 -3.96 -20.95 -12.42
CA VAL A 470 -3.88 -22.31 -13.00
C VAL A 470 -3.14 -23.21 -12.04
N ARG A 471 -3.71 -24.36 -11.69
CA ARG A 471 -3.10 -25.29 -10.73
C ARG A 471 -2.98 -26.67 -11.34
N ALA A 472 -1.89 -27.36 -11.04
CA ALA A 472 -1.81 -28.78 -11.28
C ALA A 472 -2.82 -29.54 -10.41
N ALA A 473 -3.39 -30.61 -10.94
CA ALA A 473 -4.27 -31.52 -10.22
C ALA A 473 -3.99 -32.98 -10.56
N HIS A 474 -4.36 -33.87 -9.63
CA HIS A 474 -4.42 -35.30 -9.83
C HIS A 474 -5.72 -35.90 -9.28
N LEU A 475 -6.54 -36.55 -10.11
CA LEU A 475 -7.83 -37.14 -9.70
C LEU A 475 -8.71 -36.13 -8.94
N GLY A 476 -8.75 -34.88 -9.43
CA GLY A 476 -9.48 -33.78 -8.80
C GLY A 476 -8.87 -33.24 -7.50
N LYS A 477 -7.73 -33.79 -7.05
CA LYS A 477 -6.97 -33.24 -5.93
C LYS A 477 -5.96 -32.22 -6.46
N ARG A 478 -6.06 -30.99 -5.97
CA ARG A 478 -5.10 -29.92 -6.23
C ARG A 478 -3.68 -30.30 -5.80
N GLY A 479 -2.70 -29.83 -6.56
CA GLY A 479 -1.28 -30.05 -6.34
C GLY A 479 -0.42 -28.88 -6.83
N ASN A 480 0.86 -29.14 -7.06
CA ASN A 480 1.84 -28.22 -7.63
C ASN A 480 2.30 -28.72 -9.00
N PRO A 481 2.75 -27.87 -9.94
CA PRO A 481 2.95 -26.43 -9.84
C PRO A 481 1.66 -25.59 -9.81
N VAL A 482 1.80 -24.32 -9.43
CA VAL A 482 0.70 -23.33 -9.45
C VAL A 482 1.14 -22.07 -10.18
N LEU A 483 0.37 -21.64 -11.17
CA LEU A 483 0.57 -20.41 -11.92
C LEU A 483 -0.36 -19.31 -11.39
N LEU A 484 0.26 -18.24 -10.90
CA LEU A 484 -0.41 -17.06 -10.35
C LEU A 484 -0.43 -15.93 -11.38
N PRO A 485 -1.59 -15.31 -11.66
CA PRO A 485 -1.64 -14.08 -12.45
C PRO A 485 -0.93 -12.94 -11.70
N ARG A 486 -0.43 -11.96 -12.45
CA ARG A 486 0.27 -10.79 -11.89
C ARG A 486 -0.56 -10.01 -10.88
N SER A 487 -1.89 -10.03 -10.99
CA SER A 487 -2.81 -9.44 -10.01
C SER A 487 -2.63 -9.98 -8.58
N LEU A 488 -2.06 -11.19 -8.42
CA LEU A 488 -1.80 -11.79 -7.10
C LEU A 488 -0.40 -11.50 -6.55
N PHE A 489 0.50 -10.85 -7.30
CA PHE A 489 1.89 -10.64 -6.84
C PHE A 489 1.98 -9.71 -5.63
N SER A 490 1.12 -8.71 -5.54
CA SER A 490 1.04 -7.84 -4.35
C SER A 490 0.55 -8.62 -3.13
N ALA A 491 -0.37 -9.57 -3.31
CA ALA A 491 -0.86 -10.42 -2.23
C ALA A 491 0.22 -11.39 -1.72
N VAL A 492 1.11 -11.88 -2.60
CA VAL A 492 2.29 -12.68 -2.20
C VAL A 492 3.19 -11.94 -1.22
N ALA A 493 3.37 -10.62 -1.38
CA ALA A 493 4.22 -9.81 -0.49
C ALA A 493 3.76 -9.84 0.98
N HIS A 494 2.49 -10.15 1.22
CA HIS A 494 1.86 -10.15 2.54
C HIS A 494 1.72 -11.55 3.16
N LEU A 495 2.23 -12.61 2.50
CA LEU A 495 2.21 -13.97 3.07
C LEU A 495 3.19 -14.09 4.24
N GLU A 496 2.82 -14.87 5.26
CA GLU A 496 3.65 -15.15 6.42
C GLU A 496 3.71 -16.66 6.73
N GLY A 497 4.83 -17.09 7.31
CA GLY A 497 5.09 -18.46 7.73
C GLY A 497 5.18 -19.47 6.58
N ASP A 498 4.81 -20.71 6.86
CA ASP A 498 4.85 -21.83 5.89
C ASP A 498 3.60 -21.89 4.99
N THR A 499 2.93 -20.76 4.84
CA THR A 499 1.70 -20.64 4.06
C THR A 499 2.06 -20.44 2.58
N GLY A 500 1.99 -21.49 1.78
CA GLY A 500 2.21 -21.41 0.33
C GLY A 500 1.15 -20.57 -0.39
N ALA A 501 1.29 -20.43 -1.71
CA ALA A 501 0.34 -19.70 -2.58
C ALA A 501 -1.12 -20.19 -2.50
N ARG A 502 -1.35 -21.34 -1.85
CA ARG A 502 -2.64 -21.99 -1.60
C ARG A 502 -3.72 -21.07 -1.03
N HIS A 503 -3.39 -20.19 -0.09
CA HIS A 503 -4.37 -19.29 0.54
C HIS A 503 -4.74 -18.08 -0.33
N LEU A 504 -3.86 -17.68 -1.26
CA LEU A 504 -4.10 -16.55 -2.17
C LEU A 504 -5.20 -16.86 -3.18
N VAL A 505 -5.31 -18.13 -3.59
CA VAL A 505 -6.27 -18.58 -4.60
C VAL A 505 -7.71 -18.57 -4.08
N GLU A 506 -7.91 -18.81 -2.79
CA GLU A 506 -9.25 -18.90 -2.17
C GLU A 506 -9.80 -17.53 -1.73
N ALA A 507 -8.95 -16.50 -1.62
CA ALA A 507 -9.29 -15.22 -0.99
C ALA A 507 -9.82 -14.14 -1.95
N GLU A 508 -9.55 -14.23 -3.26
CA GLU A 508 -9.72 -13.10 -4.20
C GLU A 508 -10.76 -13.34 -5.32
N GLY A 509 -11.52 -14.44 -5.27
CA GLY A 509 -12.64 -14.69 -6.21
C GLY A 509 -12.23 -14.80 -7.69
N LEU A 510 -10.96 -15.10 -7.97
CA LEU A 510 -10.45 -15.31 -9.32
C LEU A 510 -10.92 -16.65 -9.90
N ASP A 511 -11.07 -16.70 -11.22
CA ASP A 511 -11.27 -17.96 -11.92
C ASP A 511 -10.08 -18.89 -11.65
N VAL A 512 -10.39 -20.15 -11.35
CA VAL A 512 -9.39 -21.17 -11.09
C VAL A 512 -9.55 -22.31 -12.09
N VAL A 513 -8.46 -22.61 -12.78
CA VAL A 513 -8.39 -23.68 -13.77
C VAL A 513 -7.48 -24.77 -13.22
N ASP A 514 -8.03 -25.95 -12.98
CA ASP A 514 -7.26 -27.12 -12.59
C ASP A 514 -6.85 -27.90 -13.85
N VAL A 515 -5.56 -28.24 -13.97
CA VAL A 515 -4.97 -28.97 -15.09
C VAL A 515 -4.48 -30.33 -14.58
N GLU A 516 -5.09 -31.39 -15.08
CA GLU A 516 -4.72 -32.76 -14.72
C GLU A 516 -3.35 -33.11 -15.33
N ILE A 517 -2.33 -33.26 -14.48
CA ILE A 517 -0.97 -33.66 -14.90
C ILE A 517 -0.58 -35.04 -14.33
N GLY A 518 -1.53 -35.73 -13.71
CA GLY A 518 -1.31 -37.04 -13.12
C GLY A 518 -0.58 -36.97 -11.77
N GLN A 519 -0.01 -38.10 -11.35
CA GLN A 519 0.56 -38.27 -10.01
C GLN A 519 1.69 -37.26 -9.69
N SER A 520 2.38 -36.75 -10.72
CA SER A 520 3.41 -35.71 -10.60
C SER A 520 2.92 -34.43 -9.90
N ALA A 521 1.61 -34.15 -9.93
CA ALA A 521 1.03 -32.99 -9.24
C ALA A 521 1.17 -33.04 -7.72
N SER A 522 1.30 -34.24 -7.15
CA SER A 522 1.22 -34.49 -5.70
C SER A 522 2.44 -35.17 -5.11
N ILE A 523 3.46 -35.49 -5.93
CA ILE A 523 4.67 -36.16 -5.46
C ILE A 523 5.78 -35.12 -5.24
N ASP A 524 6.05 -34.84 -3.97
CA ASP A 524 7.30 -34.25 -3.48
C ASP A 524 8.12 -35.32 -2.73
N VAL A 525 9.45 -35.23 -2.80
CA VAL A 525 10.33 -36.18 -2.10
C VAL A 525 10.73 -35.66 -0.74
N ASP A 526 9.82 -35.77 0.23
CA ASP A 526 9.98 -35.18 1.57
C ASP A 526 10.69 -36.08 2.59
N THR A 527 10.71 -37.39 2.37
CA THR A 527 11.40 -38.37 3.21
C THR A 527 12.41 -39.19 2.41
N ARG A 528 13.36 -39.84 3.09
CA ARG A 528 14.38 -40.67 2.45
C ARG A 528 13.74 -41.80 1.63
N GLU A 529 12.71 -42.44 2.18
CA GLU A 529 11.98 -43.54 1.55
C GLU A 529 11.25 -43.06 0.29
N ALA A 530 10.65 -41.86 0.32
CA ALA A 530 9.99 -41.26 -0.84
C ALA A 530 10.99 -40.88 -1.94
N LEU A 531 12.19 -40.40 -1.55
CA LEU A 531 13.25 -40.05 -2.48
C LEU A 531 13.84 -41.28 -3.16
N GLU A 532 14.16 -42.33 -2.40
CA GLU A 532 14.66 -43.61 -2.92
C GLU A 532 13.61 -44.29 -3.79
N GLY A 533 12.34 -44.30 -3.37
CA GLY A 533 11.21 -44.83 -4.14
C GLY A 533 10.96 -44.08 -5.45
N ALA A 534 11.36 -42.80 -5.54
CA ALA A 534 11.33 -42.01 -6.78
C ALA A 534 12.60 -42.17 -7.64
N GLY A 535 13.56 -43.00 -7.21
CA GLY A 535 14.82 -43.27 -7.93
C GLY A 535 15.97 -42.31 -7.61
N GLY A 536 15.90 -41.59 -6.49
CA GLY A 536 16.94 -40.67 -6.04
C GLY A 536 17.98 -41.34 -5.14
N VAL A 537 19.21 -40.84 -5.19
CA VAL A 537 20.31 -41.25 -4.28
C VAL A 537 20.84 -40.01 -3.55
N LEU A 538 20.73 -39.99 -2.22
CA LEU A 538 21.28 -38.91 -1.40
C LEU A 538 22.81 -38.84 -1.55
N GLN A 539 23.34 -37.62 -1.41
CA GLN A 539 24.77 -37.34 -1.40
C GLN A 539 25.09 -36.69 -0.06
N ASP A 540 26.21 -37.06 0.54
CA ASP A 540 26.69 -36.46 1.80
C ASP A 540 27.05 -34.97 1.64
#